data_AF-A0A1C0BXP2-F1
#
_entry.id   AF-A0A1C0BXP2-F1
#
_cell.length_a   1.000
_cell.length_b   1.000
_cell.length_c   1.000
_cell.angle_alpha   90.00
_cell.angle_beta   90.00
_cell.angle_gamma   90.00
#
_symmetry.space_group_name_H-M   'P 1'
#
loop_
_entity.id
_entity.type
_entity.pdbx_description
1 polymer ?
#
loop_
_entity_poly.entity_id
_entity_poly.type
_entity_poly.pdbx_seq_one_letter_code
_entity_poly.pdbx_strand_id
1 'polypeptide(L)'
;MMNTNNSYFEEMKRIGYAWEEAQVERKNRKQQIIDTLGWDSEELKAWYEEDKAAVFPFPQGASKAYRAWAGSISRKEDEVEMDDFLWEKEVHDFIDTLRRAGIQTFVYTNQSTAVMENLHAFAAEGCTMDGLCTITRHEDRWGDEEPTEVMGIRFSVN
;
A
#
# COMPACT_ATOMS: atom_id res chain seq x y z
N MET A 1 6.60 -20.04 -0.09
CA MET A 1 7.41 -19.09 -0.87
C MET A 1 6.49 -18.05 -1.45
N MET A 2 6.74 -16.80 -1.08
CA MET A 2 5.99 -15.63 -1.51
C MET A 2 6.01 -15.51 -3.04
N ASN A 3 4.87 -15.17 -3.65
CA ASN A 3 4.83 -14.86 -5.08
C ASN A 3 5.47 -13.49 -5.33
N THR A 4 6.76 -13.50 -5.68
CA THR A 4 7.54 -12.28 -5.98
C THR A 4 7.19 -11.66 -7.34
N ASN A 5 6.51 -12.41 -8.22
CA ASN A 5 6.07 -11.95 -9.54
C ASN A 5 4.54 -11.92 -9.60
N ASN A 6 3.96 -11.01 -8.81
CA ASN A 6 2.51 -10.84 -8.74
C ASN A 6 2.02 -9.86 -9.82
N SER A 7 1.38 -10.37 -10.87
CA SER A 7 0.93 -9.55 -11.99
C SER A 7 -0.08 -8.46 -11.60
N TYR A 8 -0.90 -8.69 -10.56
CA TYR A 8 -1.83 -7.69 -10.07
C TYR A 8 -1.10 -6.51 -9.42
N PHE A 9 -0.14 -6.79 -8.54
CA PHE A 9 0.65 -5.74 -7.89
C PHE A 9 1.62 -5.03 -8.84
N GLU A 10 2.18 -5.73 -9.84
CA GLU A 10 2.99 -5.10 -10.88
C GLU A 10 2.15 -4.15 -11.76
N GLU A 11 0.91 -4.52 -12.07
CA GLU A 11 -0.01 -3.62 -12.78
C GLU A 11 -0.40 -2.42 -11.92
N MET A 12 -0.66 -2.61 -10.62
CA MET A 12 -0.89 -1.49 -9.69
C MET A 12 0.30 -0.52 -9.67
N LYS A 13 1.52 -1.06 -9.59
CA LYS A 13 2.76 -0.27 -9.64
C LYS A 13 2.86 0.53 -10.94
N ARG A 14 2.60 -0.10 -12.09
CA ARG A 14 2.62 0.56 -13.41
C ARG A 14 1.62 1.71 -13.48
N ILE A 15 0.38 1.50 -13.02
CA ILE A 15 -0.66 2.54 -12.98
C ILE A 15 -0.26 3.66 -12.02
N GLY A 16 0.30 3.32 -10.86
CA GLY A 16 0.78 4.29 -9.87
C GLY A 16 1.85 5.22 -10.46
N TYR A 17 2.88 4.66 -11.12
CA TYR A 17 3.92 5.47 -11.76
C TYR A 17 3.38 6.34 -12.90
N ALA A 18 2.49 5.81 -13.74
CA ALA A 18 1.86 6.62 -14.79
C ALA A 18 1.06 7.80 -14.21
N TRP A 19 0.41 7.63 -13.06
CA TRP A 19 -0.28 8.72 -12.37
C TRP A 19 0.70 9.74 -11.79
N GLU A 20 1.82 9.30 -11.21
CA GLU A 20 2.88 10.18 -10.69
C GLU A 20 3.53 11.00 -11.80
N GLU A 21 3.83 10.39 -12.95
CA GLU A 21 4.33 11.09 -14.14
C GLU A 21 3.33 12.16 -14.61
N ALA A 22 2.06 11.79 -14.75
CA ALA A 22 1.01 12.73 -15.14
C ALA A 22 0.80 13.86 -14.11
N GLN A 23 0.96 13.58 -12.81
CA GLN A 23 0.95 14.60 -11.75
C GLN A 23 2.12 15.58 -11.90
N VAL A 24 3.33 15.08 -12.17
CA VAL A 24 4.52 15.91 -12.40
C VAL A 24 4.32 16.79 -13.62
N GLU A 25 3.83 16.24 -14.73
CA GLU A 25 3.51 17.00 -15.94
C GLU A 25 2.46 18.09 -15.67
N ARG A 26 1.37 17.77 -14.95
CA ARG A 26 0.37 18.76 -14.55
C ARG A 26 0.99 19.88 -13.72
N LYS A 27 1.81 19.57 -12.71
CA LYS A 27 2.49 20.58 -11.89
C LYS A 27 3.45 21.45 -12.70
N ASN A 28 4.19 20.87 -13.65
CA ASN A 28 5.06 21.63 -14.54
C ASN A 28 4.26 22.58 -15.44
N ARG A 29 3.13 22.11 -15.99
CA ARG A 29 2.20 22.93 -16.77
C ARG A 29 1.62 24.08 -15.95
N LYS A 30 1.33 23.87 -14.66
CA LYS A 30 0.90 24.94 -13.74
C LYS A 30 1.91 26.08 -13.71
N GLN A 31 3.19 25.75 -13.53
CA GLN A 31 4.25 26.75 -13.45
C GLN A 31 4.36 27.52 -14.77
N GLN A 32 4.29 26.83 -15.90
CA GLN A 32 4.30 27.47 -17.22
C GLN A 32 3.11 28.45 -17.41
N ILE A 33 1.90 28.07 -16.97
CA ILE A 33 0.72 28.95 -17.02
C ILE A 33 0.95 30.20 -16.16
N ILE A 34 1.46 30.05 -14.94
CA ILE A 34 1.76 31.17 -14.05
C ILE A 34 2.79 32.11 -14.69
N ASP A 35 3.87 31.55 -15.26
CA ASP A 35 4.96 32.33 -15.84
C ASP A 35 4.55 33.08 -17.11
N THR A 36 3.59 32.56 -17.87
CA THR A 36 3.19 33.10 -19.18
C THR A 36 1.91 33.94 -19.15
N LEU A 37 0.92 33.52 -18.37
CA LEU A 37 -0.44 34.11 -18.35
C LEU A 37 -0.77 34.78 -17.01
N GLY A 38 0.05 34.56 -15.98
CA GLY A 38 -0.11 35.15 -14.67
C GLY A 38 -1.15 34.44 -13.78
N TRP A 39 -1.24 34.93 -12.54
CA TRP A 39 -2.00 34.30 -11.46
C TRP A 39 -3.53 34.41 -11.58
N ASP A 40 -4.03 35.34 -12.40
CA ASP A 40 -5.47 35.59 -12.58
C ASP A 40 -6.03 34.97 -13.88
N SER A 41 -5.21 34.20 -14.60
CA SER A 41 -5.59 33.59 -15.89
C SER A 41 -6.73 32.57 -15.76
N GLU A 42 -7.60 32.52 -16.76
CA GLU A 42 -8.68 31.50 -16.83
C GLU A 42 -8.10 30.09 -16.99
N GLU A 43 -6.93 29.97 -17.62
CA GLU A 43 -6.17 28.73 -17.77
C GLU A 43 -5.69 28.18 -16.42
N LEU A 44 -5.28 29.06 -15.50
CA LEU A 44 -4.89 28.62 -14.15
C LEU A 44 -6.10 28.15 -13.35
N LYS A 45 -7.27 28.80 -13.51
CA LYS A 45 -8.53 28.35 -12.90
C LYS A 45 -8.94 26.98 -13.45
N ALA A 46 -8.88 26.79 -14.77
CA ALA A 46 -9.16 25.50 -15.41
C ALA A 46 -8.18 24.40 -14.93
N TRP A 47 -6.90 24.74 -14.77
CA TRP A 47 -5.90 23.82 -14.21
C TRP A 47 -6.26 23.38 -12.79
N TYR A 48 -6.72 24.27 -11.92
CA TYR A 48 -7.13 23.92 -10.55
C TYR A 48 -8.33 22.96 -10.53
N GLU A 49 -9.29 23.14 -11.43
CA GLU A 49 -10.43 22.21 -11.54
C GLU A 49 -9.99 20.84 -12.07
N GLU A 50 -9.06 20.78 -13.02
CA GLU A 50 -8.47 19.52 -13.48
C GLU A 50 -7.69 18.81 -12.37
N ASP A 51 -6.83 19.53 -11.64
CA ASP A 51 -6.01 18.97 -10.56
C ASP A 51 -6.88 18.46 -9.41
N LYS A 52 -7.96 19.19 -9.08
CA LYS A 52 -8.95 18.76 -8.10
C LYS A 52 -9.71 17.51 -8.54
N ALA A 53 -9.98 17.35 -9.83
CA ALA A 53 -10.59 16.15 -10.39
C ALA A 53 -9.63 14.95 -10.49
N ALA A 54 -8.31 15.20 -10.47
CA ALA A 54 -7.28 14.18 -10.60
C ALA A 54 -7.04 13.41 -9.29
N VAL A 55 -7.92 12.45 -9.00
CA VAL A 55 -7.80 11.56 -7.85
C VAL A 55 -6.85 10.40 -8.15
N PHE A 56 -6.07 9.96 -7.15
CA PHE A 56 -5.24 8.75 -7.26
C PHE A 56 -6.15 7.52 -7.49
N PRO A 57 -5.83 6.62 -8.44
CA PRO A 57 -6.75 5.56 -8.86
C PRO A 57 -6.97 4.46 -7.81
N PHE A 58 -6.13 4.39 -6.77
CA PHE A 58 -6.25 3.35 -5.74
C PHE A 58 -6.66 3.94 -4.39
N PRO A 59 -7.57 3.27 -3.66
CA PRO A 59 -7.83 3.63 -2.29
C PRO A 59 -6.62 3.34 -1.39
N GLN A 60 -6.62 3.91 -0.19
CA GLN A 60 -5.53 3.78 0.77
C GLN A 60 -5.31 2.33 1.21
N GLY A 61 -6.37 1.53 1.44
CA GLY A 61 -6.24 0.12 1.80
C GLY A 61 -5.55 -0.72 0.72
N ALA A 62 -5.93 -0.52 -0.55
CA ALA A 62 -5.26 -1.16 -1.68
C ALA A 62 -3.78 -0.74 -1.79
N SER A 63 -3.48 0.54 -1.55
CA SER A 63 -2.12 1.05 -1.54
C SER A 63 -1.27 0.43 -0.42
N LYS A 64 -1.87 0.20 0.77
CA LYS A 64 -1.22 -0.49 1.89
C LYS A 64 -0.98 -1.97 1.59
N ALA A 65 -1.90 -2.65 0.91
CA ALA A 65 -1.70 -4.04 0.47
C ALA A 65 -0.52 -4.15 -0.51
N TYR A 66 -0.42 -3.22 -1.46
CA TYR A 66 0.75 -3.15 -2.34
C TYR A 66 2.06 -2.90 -1.56
N ARG A 67 2.05 -1.98 -0.59
CA ARG A 67 3.25 -1.69 0.23
C ARG A 67 3.65 -2.87 1.10
N ALA A 68 2.70 -3.58 1.69
CA ALA A 68 2.94 -4.81 2.45
C ALA A 68 3.65 -5.84 1.57
N TRP A 69 3.11 -6.12 0.38
CA TRP A 69 3.74 -7.04 -0.57
C TRP A 69 5.13 -6.58 -1.04
N ALA A 70 5.29 -5.32 -1.44
CA ALA A 70 6.58 -4.80 -1.90
C ALA A 70 7.63 -4.77 -0.76
N GLY A 71 7.21 -4.43 0.46
CA GLY A 71 8.05 -4.42 1.66
C GLY A 71 8.56 -5.82 2.01
N SER A 72 7.67 -6.81 2.02
CA SER A 72 8.04 -8.20 2.27
C SER A 72 9.01 -8.75 1.23
N ILE A 73 8.87 -8.39 -0.05
CA ILE A 73 9.87 -8.73 -1.08
C ILE A 73 11.21 -8.08 -0.76
N SER A 74 11.22 -6.78 -0.45
CA SER A 74 12.45 -6.06 -0.11
C SER A 74 13.16 -6.65 1.11
N ARG A 75 12.40 -7.18 2.07
CA ARG A 75 12.90 -7.83 3.29
C ARG A 75 13.13 -9.34 3.14
N LYS A 76 12.98 -9.89 1.92
CA LYS A 76 13.19 -11.31 1.58
C LYS A 76 12.34 -12.26 2.42
N GLU A 77 11.13 -11.84 2.76
CA GLU A 77 10.20 -12.62 3.59
C GLU A 77 9.51 -13.73 2.79
N ASP A 78 9.08 -14.77 3.50
CA ASP A 78 8.38 -15.91 2.91
C ASP A 78 6.86 -15.70 2.75
N GLU A 79 6.32 -14.68 3.42
CA GLU A 79 4.89 -14.33 3.47
C GLU A 79 4.71 -12.81 3.39
N VAL A 80 3.52 -12.36 2.98
CA VAL A 80 3.16 -10.93 3.04
C VAL A 80 3.05 -10.52 4.50
N GLU A 81 3.77 -9.47 4.86
CA GLU A 81 3.72 -8.85 6.17
C GLU A 81 2.96 -7.53 6.10
N MET A 82 1.97 -7.38 6.98
CA MET A 82 1.34 -6.10 7.29
C MET A 82 1.90 -5.56 8.61
N ASP A 83 2.91 -4.69 8.50
CA ASP A 83 3.61 -4.05 9.64
C ASP A 83 3.00 -2.69 10.04
N ASP A 84 2.09 -2.15 9.22
CA ASP A 84 1.33 -0.93 9.49
C ASP A 84 -0.06 -1.24 10.07
N PHE A 85 -0.79 -0.22 10.53
CA PHE A 85 -2.18 -0.34 10.97
C PHE A 85 -3.14 0.03 9.83
N LEU A 86 -4.41 -0.38 9.93
CA LEU A 86 -5.49 0.02 9.01
C LEU A 86 -6.56 0.82 9.75
N TRP A 87 -7.04 1.89 9.11
CA TRP A 87 -8.30 2.48 9.52
C TRP A 87 -9.46 1.58 9.09
N GLU A 88 -10.58 1.61 9.80
CA GLU A 88 -11.77 0.81 9.47
C GLU A 88 -12.16 0.92 7.99
N LYS A 89 -12.16 2.14 7.44
CA LYS A 89 -12.45 2.42 6.02
C LYS A 89 -11.46 1.82 5.02
N GLU A 90 -10.30 1.34 5.46
CA GLU A 90 -9.24 0.80 4.62
C GLU A 90 -9.20 -0.72 4.62
N VAL A 91 -9.85 -1.37 5.61
CA VAL A 91 -9.74 -2.82 5.80
C VAL A 91 -10.33 -3.58 4.62
N HIS A 92 -11.52 -3.20 4.16
CA HIS A 92 -12.17 -3.83 3.01
C HIS A 92 -11.28 -3.77 1.75
N ASP A 93 -10.81 -2.57 1.40
CA ASP A 93 -9.95 -2.37 0.22
C ASP A 93 -8.64 -3.15 0.32
N PHE A 94 -8.07 -3.25 1.52
CA PHE A 94 -6.86 -4.03 1.78
C PHE A 94 -7.10 -5.53 1.54
N ILE A 95 -8.13 -6.10 2.16
CA ILE A 95 -8.42 -7.54 2.03
C ILE A 95 -8.87 -7.91 0.62
N ASP A 96 -9.74 -7.11 -0.03
CA ASP A 96 -10.14 -7.34 -1.42
C ASP A 96 -8.93 -7.29 -2.36
N THR A 97 -7.99 -6.38 -2.11
CA THR A 97 -6.74 -6.30 -2.87
C THR A 97 -5.88 -7.55 -2.70
N LEU A 98 -5.72 -8.08 -1.49
CA LEU A 98 -5.01 -9.35 -1.25
C LEU A 98 -5.68 -10.51 -1.99
N ARG A 99 -7.02 -10.60 -1.95
CA ARG A 99 -7.80 -11.62 -2.68
C ARG A 99 -7.57 -11.54 -4.19
N ARG A 100 -7.69 -10.35 -4.77
CA ARG A 100 -7.48 -10.12 -6.20
C ARG A 100 -6.06 -10.42 -6.66
N ALA A 101 -5.08 -10.17 -5.78
CA ALA A 101 -3.69 -10.53 -5.99
C ALA A 101 -3.41 -12.02 -5.78
N GLY A 102 -4.39 -12.82 -5.33
CA GLY A 102 -4.22 -14.25 -5.06
C GLY A 102 -3.34 -14.54 -3.83
N ILE A 103 -3.22 -13.58 -2.91
CA ILE A 103 -2.53 -13.78 -1.63
C ILE A 103 -3.45 -14.57 -0.70
N GLN A 104 -2.98 -15.74 -0.25
CA GLN A 104 -3.76 -16.66 0.57
C GLN A 104 -3.52 -16.46 2.06
N THR A 105 -2.33 -16.00 2.45
CA THR A 105 -1.99 -15.72 3.84
C THR A 105 -1.22 -14.41 3.95
N PHE A 106 -1.39 -13.73 5.08
CA PHE A 106 -0.54 -12.62 5.49
C PHE A 106 -0.28 -12.68 6.99
N VAL A 107 0.79 -12.05 7.44
CA VAL A 107 1.15 -11.93 8.85
C VAL A 107 1.01 -10.49 9.29
N TYR A 108 0.21 -10.25 10.32
CA TYR A 108 0.06 -8.94 10.94
C TYR A 108 1.05 -8.79 12.09
N THR A 109 1.95 -7.80 12.01
CA THR A 109 3.04 -7.59 12.98
C THR A 109 3.05 -6.21 13.62
N ASN A 110 2.08 -5.35 13.25
CA ASN A 110 1.92 -4.06 13.88
C ASN A 110 1.67 -4.19 15.39
N GLN A 111 2.31 -3.34 16.19
CA GLN A 111 2.22 -3.35 17.66
C GLN A 111 1.56 -2.09 18.22
N SER A 112 0.82 -1.34 17.38
CA SER A 112 0.15 -0.12 17.82
C SER A 112 -1.05 -0.41 18.72
N THR A 113 -1.68 0.66 19.21
CA THR A 113 -2.94 0.54 19.97
C THR A 113 -4.12 0.06 19.14
N ALA A 114 -4.01 0.04 17.79
CA ALA A 114 -5.09 -0.37 16.88
C ALA A 114 -5.13 -1.89 16.61
N VAL A 115 -4.29 -2.68 17.30
CA VAL A 115 -4.16 -4.11 17.06
C VAL A 115 -5.51 -4.82 17.22
N MET A 116 -6.23 -4.59 18.32
CA MET A 116 -7.49 -5.29 18.57
C MET A 116 -8.54 -4.97 17.51
N GLU A 117 -8.65 -3.69 17.13
CA GLU A 117 -9.57 -3.24 16.08
C GLU A 117 -9.25 -3.89 14.74
N ASN A 118 -7.98 -3.98 14.35
CA ASN A 118 -7.59 -4.62 13.10
C ASN A 118 -7.82 -6.13 13.11
N LEU A 119 -7.51 -6.84 14.21
CA LEU A 119 -7.80 -8.27 14.32
C LEU A 119 -9.30 -8.57 14.14
N HIS A 120 -10.15 -7.79 14.80
CA HIS A 120 -11.60 -7.92 14.64
C HIS A 120 -12.08 -7.53 13.24
N ALA A 121 -11.51 -6.49 12.64
CA ALA A 121 -11.88 -6.06 11.31
C ALA A 121 -11.48 -7.09 10.22
N PHE A 122 -10.32 -7.72 10.33
CA PHE A 122 -9.92 -8.83 9.44
C PHE A 122 -10.89 -9.99 9.54
N ALA A 123 -11.27 -10.38 10.76
CA ALA A 123 -12.27 -11.42 10.97
C ALA A 123 -13.64 -11.04 10.39
N ALA A 124 -14.05 -9.77 10.50
CA ALA A 124 -15.31 -9.26 9.93
C ALA A 124 -15.31 -9.27 8.39
N GLU A 125 -14.17 -9.04 7.75
CA GLU A 125 -13.99 -9.20 6.29
C GLU A 125 -13.90 -10.68 5.85
N GLY A 126 -13.99 -11.62 6.80
CA GLY A 126 -14.02 -13.05 6.52
C GLY A 126 -12.65 -13.72 6.50
N CYS A 127 -11.58 -13.06 6.98
CA CYS A 127 -10.30 -13.73 7.20
C CYS A 127 -10.34 -14.65 8.42
N THR A 128 -9.57 -15.74 8.36
CA THR A 128 -9.40 -16.64 9.52
C THR A 128 -8.11 -16.28 10.24
N MET A 129 -8.19 -16.03 11.55
CA MET A 129 -7.00 -15.88 12.39
C MET A 129 -6.43 -17.26 12.70
N ASP A 130 -5.29 -17.61 12.11
CA ASP A 130 -4.67 -18.93 12.24
C ASP A 130 -3.90 -19.07 13.56
N GLY A 131 -3.45 -17.94 14.12
CA GLY A 131 -2.82 -17.87 15.44
C GLY A 131 -1.48 -17.14 15.45
N LEU A 132 -0.82 -17.20 16.62
CA LEU A 132 0.48 -16.57 16.85
C LEU A 132 1.56 -17.25 16.00
N CYS A 133 2.46 -16.46 15.43
CA CYS A 133 3.61 -16.94 14.68
C CYS A 133 4.80 -15.98 14.79
N THR A 134 5.92 -16.37 14.16
CA THR A 134 7.04 -15.49 13.88
C THR A 134 7.33 -15.48 12.39
N ILE A 135 7.89 -14.38 11.90
CA ILE A 135 8.50 -14.27 10.57
C ILE A 135 9.92 -13.74 10.69
N THR A 136 10.76 -14.05 9.71
CA THR A 136 12.13 -13.56 9.63
C THR A 136 12.18 -12.33 8.74
N ARG A 137 12.62 -11.20 9.29
CA ARG A 137 12.89 -9.98 8.54
C ARG A 137 14.38 -9.84 8.27
N HIS A 138 14.73 -9.53 7.03
CA HIS A 138 16.07 -9.09 6.65
C HIS A 138 16.06 -7.56 6.49
N GLU A 139 16.40 -6.84 7.56
CA GLU A 139 16.54 -5.38 7.55
C GLU A 139 18.04 -5.04 7.60
N ASP A 140 18.52 -4.22 6.67
CA ASP A 140 19.84 -3.58 6.80
C ASP A 140 19.72 -2.45 7.82
N ARG A 141 20.14 -2.73 9.05
CA ARG A 141 20.26 -1.72 10.10
C ARG A 141 21.74 -1.42 10.29
N TRP A 142 22.15 -0.24 9.82
CA TRP A 142 23.48 0.31 10.03
C TRP A 142 24.62 -0.43 9.31
N GLY A 143 24.33 -1.10 8.19
CA GLY A 143 25.32 -1.79 7.36
C GLY A 143 25.49 -3.27 7.68
N ASP A 144 24.77 -3.79 8.68
CA ASP A 144 24.72 -5.21 9.03
C ASP A 144 23.31 -5.76 8.71
N GLU A 145 23.26 -6.76 7.82
CA GLU A 145 22.03 -7.46 7.45
C GLU A 145 21.87 -8.72 8.33
N GLU A 146 21.62 -8.51 9.61
CA GLU A 146 21.32 -9.60 10.55
C GLU A 146 19.81 -9.92 10.54
N PRO A 147 19.41 -11.16 10.20
CA PRO A 147 18.01 -11.55 10.22
C PRO A 147 17.42 -11.44 11.63
N THR A 148 16.22 -10.89 11.75
CA THR A 148 15.51 -10.76 13.02
C THR A 148 14.17 -11.48 13.00
N GLU A 149 13.81 -12.12 14.11
CA GLU A 149 12.47 -12.70 14.28
C GLU A 149 11.49 -11.65 14.77
N VAL A 150 10.35 -11.55 14.10
CA VAL A 150 9.26 -10.65 14.46
C VAL A 150 8.02 -11.44 14.80
N MET A 151 7.44 -11.14 15.96
CA MET A 151 6.19 -11.74 16.43
C MET A 151 5.01 -11.19 15.64
N GLY A 152 4.10 -12.07 15.23
CA GLY A 152 2.91 -11.70 14.49
C GLY A 152 1.74 -12.65 14.71
N ILE A 153 0.65 -12.33 14.02
CA ILE A 153 -0.55 -13.16 13.94
C ILE A 153 -0.80 -13.47 12.47
N ARG A 154 -0.82 -14.75 12.13
CA ARG A 154 -1.11 -15.19 10.76
C ARG A 154 -2.61 -15.18 10.50
N PHE A 155 -2.98 -14.70 9.32
CA PHE A 155 -4.33 -14.74 8.81
C PHE A 155 -4.38 -15.44 7.45
N SER A 156 -5.40 -16.29 7.29
CA SER A 156 -5.82 -16.81 5.99
C SER A 156 -6.86 -15.89 5.35
N VAL A 157 -6.64 -15.57 4.07
CA VAL A 157 -7.51 -14.75 3.23
C VAL A 157 -8.45 -15.70 2.47
N ASN A 158 -9.71 -15.76 2.90
CA ASN A 158 -10.75 -16.59 2.29
C ASN A 158 -11.47 -15.87 1.15
#